data_AF-D8LYM7-F1
#
_entry.id   AF-D8LYM7-F1
#
_cell.length_a   1.000
_cell.length_b   1.000
_cell.length_c   1.000
_cell.angle_alpha   90.00
_cell.angle_beta   90.00
_cell.angle_gamma   90.00
#
_symmetry.space_group_name_H-M   'P 1'
#
loop_
_entity.id
_entity.type
_entity.pdbx_description
1 polymer ?
#
loop_
_entity_poly.entity_id
_entity_poly.type
_entity_poly.pdbx_seq_one_letter_code
_entity_poly.pdbx_strand_id
1 'polypeptide(L)'
;MSLFRKRNPKSKFYYLVVVILFALPVGLLIVGAISLTDANHRSSMISIYNKRAKVWNKHGLEDFKNLMFVLVKDGERHLMEVNTTKKGEFYPVRDSCKREGDPAEGCIETDSFYYSREVYTTDEPIEIQIYHEDRLIVNDTLLPTTQRTLSVRQMNCDHNTKDCIRECDTYNGTWNSKSEVCVYLEYLQSACYRLSLTADNKAYLDSPPEWELETERTGCFYADDWSPFNFGKENFTTIPVEVRYYQDSMIAASYTTRGCSDTELTDAQCMGLTPKEASRVGIAFSFLGLGILVFLIIVD
;
A
#
# COMPACT_ATOMS: atom_id res chain seq x y z
N MET A 1 -42.61 58.12 14.36
CA MET A 1 -41.57 57.91 13.34
C MET A 1 -40.24 57.69 14.06
N SER A 2 -39.89 56.42 14.36
CA SER A 2 -38.55 56.05 14.82
C SER A 2 -38.25 54.66 14.23
N LEU A 3 -37.08 54.56 13.60
CA LEU A 3 -36.71 53.54 12.64
C LEU A 3 -36.41 52.19 13.31
N PHE A 4 -37.18 51.16 12.97
CA PHE A 4 -36.75 49.77 13.16
C PHE A 4 -35.56 49.48 12.25
N ARG A 5 -34.37 49.46 12.83
CA ARG A 5 -33.13 49.04 12.16
C ARG A 5 -33.21 47.52 11.92
N LYS A 6 -33.65 47.10 10.73
CA LYS A 6 -33.55 45.71 10.27
C LYS A 6 -32.08 45.28 10.30
N ARG A 7 -31.70 44.37 11.20
CA ARG A 7 -30.45 43.60 11.09
C ARG A 7 -30.57 42.69 9.88
N ASN A 8 -29.74 42.91 8.86
CA ASN A 8 -29.62 41.99 7.74
C ASN A 8 -29.14 40.63 8.27
N PRO A 9 -29.80 39.51 7.92
CA PRO A 9 -29.28 38.19 8.27
C PRO A 9 -27.96 37.98 7.53
N LYS A 10 -26.85 37.86 8.27
CA LYS A 10 -25.56 37.51 7.67
C LYS A 10 -25.73 36.20 6.91
N SER A 11 -25.39 36.21 5.62
CA SER A 11 -25.49 35.05 4.72
C SER A 11 -24.76 33.85 5.32
N LYS A 12 -25.29 32.63 5.14
CA LYS A 12 -24.62 31.37 5.52
C LYS A 12 -23.19 31.29 4.95
N PHE A 13 -22.95 31.95 3.82
CA PHE A 13 -21.63 32.09 3.20
C PHE A 13 -20.63 32.83 4.10
N TYR A 14 -21.05 33.87 4.81
CA TYR A 14 -20.18 34.61 5.72
C TYR A 14 -19.71 33.73 6.90
N TYR A 15 -20.63 32.94 7.47
CA TYR A 15 -20.27 32.02 8.55
C TYR A 15 -19.32 30.91 8.07
N LEU A 16 -19.53 30.38 6.86
CA LEU A 16 -18.63 29.41 6.25
C LEU A 16 -17.21 29.98 6.07
N VAL A 17 -17.11 31.19 5.53
CA VAL A 17 -15.83 31.87 5.29
C VAL A 17 -15.11 32.14 6.62
N VAL A 18 -15.83 32.61 7.64
CA VAL A 18 -15.25 32.83 8.98
C VAL A 18 -14.77 31.52 9.59
N VAL A 19 -15.54 30.44 9.50
CA VAL A 19 -15.11 29.13 10.02
C VAL A 19 -13.86 28.63 9.30
N ILE A 20 -13.77 28.75 7.98
CA ILE A 20 -12.58 28.35 7.21
C ILE A 20 -11.36 29.19 7.61
N LEU A 21 -11.53 30.51 7.78
CA LEU A 21 -10.44 31.41 8.17
C LEU A 21 -9.88 31.10 9.56
N PHE A 22 -10.71 30.67 10.52
CA PHE A 22 -10.24 30.25 11.85
C PHE A 22 -9.78 28.78 11.90
N ALA A 23 -10.38 27.89 11.10
CA ALA A 23 -10.02 26.47 11.09
C ALA A 23 -8.71 26.20 10.35
N LEU A 24 -8.44 26.92 9.25
CA LEU A 24 -7.22 26.76 8.46
C LEU A 24 -5.93 26.93 9.27
N PRO A 25 -5.72 28.02 10.04
CA PRO A 25 -4.49 28.17 10.81
C PRO A 25 -4.35 27.15 11.93
N VAL A 26 -5.46 26.72 12.55
CA VAL A 26 -5.44 25.62 13.52
C VAL A 26 -5.01 24.32 12.85
N GLY A 27 -5.55 24.01 11.66
CA GLY A 27 -5.14 22.85 10.87
C GLY A 27 -3.66 22.88 10.51
N LEU A 28 -3.13 24.03 10.10
CA LEU A 28 -1.71 24.22 9.80
C LEU A 28 -0.83 24.03 11.04
N LEU A 29 -1.25 24.53 12.21
CA LEU A 29 -0.55 24.30 13.47
C LEU A 29 -0.53 22.82 13.85
N ILE A 30 -1.64 22.10 13.64
CA ILE A 30 -1.72 20.65 13.89
C ILE A 30 -0.77 19.89 12.96
N VAL A 31 -0.80 20.16 11.65
CA VAL A 31 0.11 19.54 10.67
C VAL A 31 1.57 19.87 11.01
N GLY A 32 1.83 21.11 11.42
CA GLY A 32 3.15 21.56 11.87
C GLY A 32 3.63 20.77 13.09
N ALA A 33 2.78 20.62 14.11
CA ALA A 33 3.08 19.86 15.32
C ALA A 33 3.33 18.37 15.02
N ILE A 34 2.48 17.73 14.21
CA ILE A 34 2.65 16.33 13.80
C ILE A 34 4.01 16.17 13.10
N SER A 35 4.31 17.01 12.10
CA SER A 35 5.58 16.94 11.36
C SER A 35 6.81 17.12 12.26
N LEU A 36 6.71 17.94 13.31
CA LEU A 36 7.80 18.13 14.28
C LEU A 36 7.97 16.92 15.21
N THR A 37 6.88 16.24 15.58
CA THR A 37 6.93 15.03 16.41
C THR A 37 7.31 13.77 15.62
N ASP A 38 7.04 13.76 14.31
CA ASP A 38 7.28 12.63 13.41
C ASP A 38 8.73 12.56 12.91
N ALA A 39 9.61 13.45 13.39
CA ALA A 39 10.99 13.58 12.95
C ALA A 39 11.81 12.29 13.07
N ASN A 40 11.39 11.32 13.89
CA ASN A 40 12.10 10.04 14.08
C ASN A 40 11.43 8.84 13.37
N HIS A 41 10.32 9.03 12.67
CA HIS A 41 9.59 7.93 12.04
C HIS A 41 10.42 7.19 10.99
N ARG A 42 11.07 7.94 10.09
CA ARG A 42 11.95 7.37 9.05
C ARG A 42 13.06 6.50 9.65
N SER A 43 13.79 7.01 10.66
CA SER A 43 14.85 6.25 11.33
C SER A 43 14.32 5.00 12.03
N SER A 44 13.10 5.07 12.59
CA SER A 44 12.42 3.91 13.16
C SER A 44 12.08 2.86 12.10
N MET A 45 11.49 3.27 10.97
CA MET A 45 11.14 2.36 9.86
C MET A 45 12.38 1.67 9.27
N ILE A 46 13.46 2.44 9.03
CA ILE A 46 14.75 1.88 8.58
C ILE A 46 15.26 0.83 9.58
N SER A 47 15.19 1.12 10.88
CA SER A 47 15.63 0.19 11.93
C SER A 47 14.79 -1.10 11.97
N ILE A 48 13.46 -1.00 11.88
CA ILE A 48 12.55 -2.15 11.84
C ILE A 48 12.81 -3.01 10.59
N TYR A 49 12.92 -2.38 9.43
CA TYR A 49 13.26 -3.05 8.18
C TYR A 49 14.61 -3.76 8.29
N ASN A 50 15.66 -3.04 8.70
CA ASN A 50 17.00 -3.61 8.82
C ASN A 50 17.06 -4.79 9.78
N LYS A 51 16.30 -4.76 10.89
CA LYS A 51 16.20 -5.89 11.81
C LYS A 51 15.68 -7.14 11.09
N ARG A 52 14.63 -7.00 10.27
CA ARG A 52 14.02 -8.10 9.50
C ARG A 52 14.91 -8.54 8.31
N ALA A 53 15.52 -7.60 7.61
CA ALA A 53 16.47 -7.89 6.53
C ALA A 53 17.72 -8.63 7.00
N LYS A 54 18.25 -8.31 8.19
CA LYS A 54 19.37 -9.04 8.83
C LYS A 54 18.99 -10.50 9.09
N VAL A 55 17.74 -10.77 9.49
CA VAL A 55 17.20 -12.11 9.74
C VAL A 55 17.11 -12.92 8.43
N TRP A 56 16.54 -12.30 7.37
CA TRP A 56 16.50 -12.88 6.02
C TRP A 56 17.89 -13.28 5.51
N ASN A 57 18.84 -12.35 5.54
CA ASN A 57 20.20 -12.59 5.04
C ASN A 57 20.97 -13.63 5.86
N LYS A 58 20.67 -13.76 7.16
CA LYS A 58 21.42 -14.66 8.06
C LYS A 58 20.94 -16.10 7.99
N HIS A 59 19.63 -16.33 7.94
CA HIS A 59 19.07 -17.67 7.94
C HIS A 59 17.86 -17.81 7.02
N GLY A 60 16.97 -16.82 6.91
CA GLY A 60 15.68 -17.00 6.25
C GLY A 60 15.80 -17.41 4.78
N LEU A 61 16.79 -16.88 4.07
CA LEU A 61 17.09 -17.26 2.70
C LEU A 61 17.55 -18.72 2.61
N GLU A 62 18.44 -19.16 3.49
CA GLU A 62 18.96 -20.53 3.48
C GLU A 62 17.92 -21.55 3.95
N ASP A 63 17.09 -21.19 4.93
CA ASP A 63 15.99 -22.03 5.44
C ASP A 63 14.94 -22.31 4.35
N PHE A 64 14.71 -21.35 3.45
CA PHE A 64 13.71 -21.44 2.39
C PHE A 64 14.27 -21.95 1.05
N LYS A 65 15.59 -21.95 0.89
CA LYS A 65 16.28 -22.51 -0.28
C LYS A 65 16.13 -24.03 -0.32
N ASN A 66 16.20 -24.58 -1.52
CA ASN A 66 16.16 -26.03 -1.78
C ASN A 66 14.85 -26.73 -1.39
N LEU A 67 13.78 -25.98 -1.20
CA LEU A 67 12.43 -26.52 -1.08
C LEU A 67 11.86 -26.80 -2.47
N MET A 68 10.84 -27.65 -2.50
CA MET A 68 10.13 -28.01 -3.73
C MET A 68 8.64 -27.74 -3.56
N PHE A 69 8.07 -26.93 -4.45
CA PHE A 69 6.65 -26.63 -4.47
C PHE A 69 6.04 -27.05 -5.80
N VAL A 70 4.87 -27.67 -5.74
CA VAL A 70 4.11 -28.12 -6.91
C VAL A 70 2.75 -27.45 -6.91
N LEU A 71 2.47 -26.68 -7.95
CA LEU A 71 1.15 -26.12 -8.23
C LEU A 71 0.33 -27.12 -9.02
N VAL A 72 -0.89 -27.39 -8.59
CA VAL A 72 -1.86 -28.21 -9.30
C VAL A 72 -2.98 -27.33 -9.80
N LYS A 73 -3.24 -27.39 -11.10
CA LYS A 73 -4.34 -26.70 -11.78
C LYS A 73 -5.05 -27.70 -12.67
N ASP A 74 -6.38 -27.78 -12.58
CA ASP A 74 -7.21 -28.70 -13.37
C ASP A 74 -6.73 -30.17 -13.31
N GLY A 75 -6.16 -30.57 -12.17
CA GLY A 75 -5.58 -31.91 -11.96
C GLY A 75 -4.17 -32.10 -12.53
N GLU A 76 -3.63 -31.15 -13.29
CA GLU A 76 -2.26 -31.18 -13.80
C GLU A 76 -1.26 -30.64 -12.78
N ARG A 77 -0.16 -31.36 -12.56
CA ARG A 77 0.90 -30.97 -11.62
C ARG A 77 2.01 -30.22 -12.34
N HIS A 78 2.37 -29.05 -11.82
CA HIS A 78 3.42 -28.19 -12.34
C HIS A 78 4.40 -27.82 -11.24
N LEU A 79 5.69 -28.05 -11.48
CA LEU A 79 6.74 -27.62 -10.55
C LEU A 79 6.84 -26.09 -10.56
N MET A 80 6.90 -25.46 -9.38
CA MET A 80 7.16 -24.03 -9.24
C MET A 80 8.68 -23.77 -9.38
N GLU A 81 9.03 -22.71 -10.09
CA GLU A 81 10.40 -22.36 -10.43
C GLU A 81 10.93 -21.28 -9.47
N VAL A 82 12.23 -21.34 -9.17
CA VAL A 82 12.88 -20.33 -8.33
C VAL A 82 13.05 -19.04 -9.13
N ASN A 83 12.67 -17.92 -8.53
CA ASN A 83 12.89 -16.58 -9.05
C ASN A 83 13.75 -15.76 -8.06
N THR A 84 14.79 -15.11 -8.58
CA THR A 84 15.74 -14.30 -7.81
C THR A 84 15.86 -12.86 -8.31
N THR A 85 14.94 -12.44 -9.18
CA THR A 85 15.02 -11.15 -9.87
C THR A 85 14.72 -9.99 -8.92
N LYS A 86 15.69 -9.08 -8.73
CA LYS A 86 15.45 -7.78 -8.11
C LYS A 86 14.89 -6.81 -9.14
N LYS A 87 13.60 -6.48 -9.03
CA LYS A 87 12.97 -5.45 -9.87
C LYS A 87 13.20 -4.08 -9.26
N GLY A 88 13.51 -3.08 -10.09
CA GLY A 88 13.59 -1.67 -9.69
C GLY A 88 14.83 -1.26 -8.89
N GLU A 89 15.02 0.04 -8.76
CA GLU A 89 16.08 0.65 -7.95
C GLU A 89 15.78 0.47 -6.45
N PHE A 90 16.84 0.47 -5.64
CA PHE A 90 16.76 0.42 -4.17
C PHE A 90 15.87 -0.70 -3.62
N TYR A 91 15.91 -1.88 -4.27
CA TYR A 91 15.18 -3.06 -3.81
C TYR A 91 15.61 -3.45 -2.39
N PRO A 92 14.67 -3.87 -1.53
CA PRO A 92 13.22 -3.93 -1.73
C PRO A 92 12.48 -2.64 -1.34
N VAL A 93 13.13 -1.68 -0.69
CA VAL A 93 12.46 -0.56 0.00
C VAL A 93 12.08 0.63 -0.88
N ARG A 94 12.62 0.76 -2.10
CA ARG A 94 12.39 1.91 -3.01
C ARG A 94 12.78 3.25 -2.40
N ASP A 95 13.84 3.21 -1.61
CA ASP A 95 14.37 4.38 -0.91
C ASP A 95 15.89 4.25 -0.81
N SER A 96 16.62 5.29 -1.20
CA SER A 96 18.07 5.28 -1.15
C SER A 96 18.66 5.18 0.26
N CYS A 97 17.91 5.54 1.29
CA CYS A 97 18.28 5.47 2.71
C CYS A 97 19.67 6.05 3.01
N LYS A 98 20.06 7.11 2.30
CA LYS A 98 21.36 7.80 2.39
C LYS A 98 21.18 9.31 2.55
N ARG A 99 20.01 9.75 2.99
CA ARG A 99 19.68 11.17 3.14
C ARG A 99 20.23 11.70 4.46
N GLU A 100 20.37 13.02 4.55
CA GLU A 100 20.86 13.65 5.77
C GLU A 100 19.92 13.37 6.96
N GLY A 101 20.47 12.79 8.03
CA GLY A 101 19.71 12.36 9.20
C GLY A 101 19.32 10.88 9.20
N ASP A 102 19.58 10.15 8.12
CA ASP A 102 19.41 8.69 8.09
C ASP A 102 20.46 7.99 8.98
N PRO A 103 20.15 6.79 9.51
CA PRO A 103 21.14 5.95 10.16
C PRO A 103 22.34 5.71 9.25
N ALA A 104 23.55 5.70 9.84
CA ALA A 104 24.80 5.54 9.06
C ALA A 104 24.87 4.22 8.27
N GLU A 105 24.18 3.17 8.74
CA GLU A 105 24.10 1.88 8.03
C GLU A 105 23.17 1.92 6.80
N GLY A 106 22.31 2.93 6.67
CA GLY A 106 21.30 3.01 5.62
C GLY A 106 20.32 1.83 5.64
N CYS A 107 19.61 1.59 4.53
CA CYS A 107 18.79 0.39 4.37
C CYS A 107 19.65 -0.77 3.89
N ILE A 108 19.44 -1.94 4.50
CA ILE A 108 20.15 -3.16 4.12
C ILE A 108 19.62 -3.69 2.79
N GLU A 109 20.54 -3.86 1.85
CA GLU A 109 20.27 -4.57 0.60
C GLU A 109 20.17 -6.09 0.85
N THR A 110 19.24 -6.73 0.16
CA THR A 110 18.94 -8.15 0.30
C THR A 110 18.79 -8.79 -1.07
N ASP A 111 18.96 -10.11 -1.13
CA ASP A 111 18.62 -10.90 -2.31
C ASP A 111 17.12 -11.17 -2.38
N SER A 112 16.58 -11.18 -3.61
CA SER A 112 15.21 -11.63 -3.85
C SER A 112 15.24 -13.15 -4.03
N PHE A 113 14.31 -13.87 -3.41
CA PHE A 113 14.17 -15.31 -3.59
C PHE A 113 12.76 -15.77 -3.27
N TYR A 114 12.09 -16.39 -4.24
CA TYR A 114 10.74 -16.94 -4.09
C TYR A 114 10.50 -18.03 -5.13
N TYR A 115 9.43 -18.82 -4.98
CA TYR A 115 9.01 -19.77 -6.01
C TYR A 115 7.78 -19.24 -6.74
N SER A 116 7.73 -19.46 -8.05
CA SER A 116 6.67 -18.93 -8.90
C SER A 116 6.30 -19.90 -10.01
N ARG A 117 5.04 -19.85 -10.44
CA ARG A 117 4.57 -20.54 -11.63
C ARG A 117 3.54 -19.68 -12.35
N GLU A 118 3.71 -19.52 -13.65
CA GLU A 118 2.70 -18.88 -14.49
C GLU A 118 1.49 -19.79 -14.66
N VAL A 119 0.31 -19.19 -14.50
CA VAL A 119 -0.99 -19.84 -14.69
C VAL A 119 -1.74 -19.10 -15.79
N TYR A 120 -2.22 -19.84 -16.78
CA TYR A 120 -3.10 -19.28 -17.82
C TYR A 120 -4.44 -18.86 -17.20
N THR A 121 -4.83 -17.61 -17.46
CA THR A 121 -6.10 -17.05 -17.01
C THR A 121 -7.23 -17.46 -17.96
N THR A 122 -8.43 -17.56 -17.40
CA THR A 122 -9.68 -17.84 -18.12
C THR A 122 -10.77 -16.88 -17.63
N ASP A 123 -11.88 -16.76 -18.34
CA ASP A 123 -13.04 -16.00 -17.85
C ASP A 123 -13.73 -16.68 -16.66
N GLU A 124 -13.46 -17.97 -16.46
CA GLU A 124 -13.97 -18.77 -15.34
C GLU A 124 -13.00 -18.79 -14.14
N PRO A 125 -13.50 -18.97 -12.91
CA PRO A 125 -12.68 -19.21 -11.73
C PRO A 125 -11.75 -20.41 -11.90
N ILE A 126 -10.50 -20.28 -11.43
CA ILE A 126 -9.48 -21.32 -11.53
C ILE A 126 -9.21 -21.91 -10.15
N GLU A 127 -9.49 -23.18 -9.96
CA GLU A 127 -9.10 -23.90 -8.75
C GLU A 127 -7.61 -24.23 -8.78
N ILE A 128 -6.90 -23.86 -7.72
CA ILE A 128 -5.48 -24.15 -7.56
C ILE A 128 -5.21 -24.85 -6.24
N GLN A 129 -4.19 -25.70 -6.26
CA GLN A 129 -3.63 -26.29 -5.06
C GLN A 129 -2.11 -26.16 -5.09
N ILE A 130 -1.50 -25.83 -3.96
CA ILE A 130 -0.03 -25.81 -3.84
C ILE A 130 0.37 -26.86 -2.83
N TYR A 131 1.28 -27.75 -3.25
CA TYR A 131 1.84 -28.79 -2.42
C TYR A 131 3.31 -28.52 -2.15
N HIS A 132 3.74 -28.85 -0.93
CA HIS A 132 5.13 -29.03 -0.59
C HIS A 132 5.33 -30.50 -0.27
N GLU A 133 6.17 -31.18 -1.05
CA GLU A 133 6.23 -32.65 -1.08
C GLU A 133 4.82 -33.24 -1.35
N ASP A 134 4.29 -34.06 -0.43
CA ASP A 134 2.94 -34.64 -0.50
C ASP A 134 1.91 -33.91 0.37
N ARG A 135 2.28 -32.77 0.97
CA ARG A 135 1.40 -31.99 1.85
C ARG A 135 0.74 -30.86 1.08
N LEU A 136 -0.60 -30.80 1.12
CA LEU A 136 -1.38 -29.67 0.66
C LEU A 136 -1.15 -28.46 1.57
N ILE A 137 -0.69 -27.35 0.99
CA ILE A 137 -0.40 -26.08 1.68
C ILE A 137 -1.47 -25.04 1.40
N VAL A 138 -1.85 -24.91 0.12
CA VAL A 138 -2.85 -23.95 -0.36
C VAL A 138 -3.92 -24.71 -1.12
N ASN A 139 -5.18 -24.38 -0.88
CA ASN A 139 -6.33 -24.82 -1.67
C ASN A 139 -7.25 -23.61 -1.84
N ASP A 140 -7.26 -23.03 -3.03
CA ASP A 140 -7.85 -21.72 -3.26
C ASP A 140 -8.45 -21.61 -4.67
N THR A 141 -9.25 -20.57 -4.88
CA THR A 141 -9.90 -20.30 -6.16
C THR A 141 -9.53 -18.90 -6.65
N LEU A 142 -8.82 -18.85 -7.77
CA LEU A 142 -8.44 -17.61 -8.42
C LEU A 142 -9.63 -17.06 -9.20
N LEU A 143 -10.18 -15.94 -8.74
CA LEU A 143 -11.21 -15.22 -9.49
C LEU A 143 -10.53 -14.34 -10.55
N PRO A 144 -10.86 -14.48 -11.85
CA PRO A 144 -10.16 -13.76 -12.91
C PRO A 144 -10.46 -12.25 -12.88
N THR A 145 -11.62 -11.86 -12.36
CA THR A 145 -12.01 -10.47 -12.23
C THR A 145 -12.64 -10.19 -10.88
N THR A 146 -12.55 -8.92 -10.46
CA THR A 146 -13.27 -8.39 -9.31
C THR A 146 -13.95 -7.09 -9.68
N GLN A 147 -15.12 -6.84 -9.11
CA GLN A 147 -15.87 -5.62 -9.33
C GLN A 147 -15.47 -4.56 -8.30
N ARG A 148 -15.14 -3.36 -8.79
CA ARG A 148 -14.80 -2.19 -7.98
C ARG A 148 -15.76 -1.05 -8.26
N THR A 149 -15.82 -0.12 -7.31
CA THR A 149 -16.63 1.08 -7.43
C THR A 149 -15.82 2.34 -7.13
N LEU A 150 -16.05 3.40 -7.92
CA LEU A 150 -15.55 4.74 -7.65
C LEU A 150 -16.73 5.67 -7.37
N SER A 151 -16.65 6.40 -6.27
CA SER A 151 -17.56 7.49 -5.98
C SER A 151 -17.23 8.74 -6.80
N VAL A 152 -18.20 9.67 -6.87
CA VAL A 152 -18.02 11.01 -7.45
C VAL A 152 -16.75 11.71 -6.93
N ARG A 153 -16.45 11.57 -5.64
CA ARG A 153 -15.28 12.20 -5.01
C ARG A 153 -13.97 11.59 -5.51
N GLN A 154 -13.92 10.27 -5.66
CA GLN A 154 -12.72 9.58 -6.14
C GLN A 154 -12.46 9.88 -7.62
N MET A 155 -13.51 10.11 -8.41
CA MET A 155 -13.38 10.53 -9.81
C MET A 155 -13.22 12.04 -10.00
N ASN A 156 -13.34 12.84 -8.92
CA ASN A 156 -13.21 14.29 -8.95
C ASN A 156 -14.10 14.98 -10.02
N CYS A 157 -15.34 14.52 -10.17
CA CYS A 157 -16.25 14.98 -11.22
C CYS A 157 -17.35 15.94 -10.73
N ASP A 158 -17.26 16.45 -9.49
CA ASP A 158 -18.14 17.48 -8.91
C ASP A 158 -19.66 17.24 -9.10
N HIS A 159 -20.09 15.98 -9.05
CA HIS A 159 -21.47 15.53 -9.31
C HIS A 159 -22.01 15.90 -10.72
N ASN A 160 -21.17 16.36 -11.63
CA ASN A 160 -21.56 16.57 -13.02
C ASN A 160 -21.63 15.21 -13.73
N THR A 161 -22.85 14.77 -14.06
CA THR A 161 -23.09 13.46 -14.69
C THR A 161 -22.22 13.24 -15.93
N LYS A 162 -22.01 14.26 -16.78
CA LYS A 162 -21.23 14.09 -18.01
C LYS A 162 -19.75 13.89 -17.71
N ASP A 163 -19.22 14.63 -16.74
CA ASP A 163 -17.83 14.47 -16.31
C ASP A 163 -17.63 13.14 -15.60
N CYS A 164 -18.56 12.72 -14.73
CA CYS A 164 -18.48 11.44 -14.04
C CYS A 164 -18.55 10.26 -15.02
N ILE A 165 -19.36 10.34 -16.08
CA ILE A 165 -19.37 9.33 -17.14
C ILE A 165 -18.01 9.31 -17.85
N ARG A 166 -17.51 10.48 -18.28
CA ARG A 166 -16.21 10.58 -18.98
C ARG A 166 -15.05 10.02 -18.15
N GLU A 167 -15.01 10.32 -16.85
CA GLU A 167 -13.99 9.78 -15.96
C GLU A 167 -14.18 8.27 -15.73
N CYS A 168 -15.43 7.80 -15.59
CA CYS A 168 -15.72 6.37 -15.47
C CYS A 168 -15.29 5.57 -16.71
N ASP A 169 -15.45 6.15 -17.90
CA ASP A 169 -15.04 5.53 -19.16
C ASP A 169 -13.51 5.29 -19.21
N THR A 170 -12.70 6.08 -18.50
CA THR A 170 -11.23 5.86 -18.41
C THR A 170 -10.86 4.57 -17.69
N TYR A 171 -11.79 3.99 -16.92
CA TYR A 171 -11.65 2.70 -16.26
C TYR A 171 -12.38 1.58 -17.02
N ASN A 172 -12.88 1.85 -18.23
CA ASN A 172 -13.84 1.00 -18.94
C ASN A 172 -15.04 0.62 -18.05
N GLY A 173 -15.42 1.53 -17.15
CA GLY A 173 -16.50 1.33 -16.20
C GLY A 173 -17.86 1.67 -16.78
N THR A 174 -18.90 1.37 -16.01
CA THR A 174 -20.28 1.74 -16.28
C THR A 174 -20.79 2.64 -15.16
N TRP A 175 -21.26 3.85 -15.53
CA TRP A 175 -21.82 4.79 -14.57
C TRP A 175 -23.23 4.39 -14.12
N ASN A 176 -23.43 4.27 -12.81
CA ASN A 176 -24.74 4.09 -12.20
C ASN A 176 -25.27 5.43 -11.67
N SER A 177 -26.20 6.05 -12.40
CA SER A 177 -26.78 7.34 -12.05
C SER A 177 -27.64 7.32 -10.79
N LYS A 178 -28.16 6.16 -10.37
CA LYS A 178 -29.01 6.04 -9.17
C LYS A 178 -28.17 6.09 -7.89
N SER A 179 -27.03 5.41 -7.88
CA SER A 179 -26.11 5.36 -6.74
C SER A 179 -24.95 6.34 -6.84
N GLU A 180 -24.85 7.08 -7.93
CA GLU A 180 -23.75 8.02 -8.22
C GLU A 180 -22.35 7.39 -8.08
N VAL A 181 -22.18 6.21 -8.66
CA VAL A 181 -20.90 5.49 -8.67
C VAL A 181 -20.57 4.98 -10.06
N CYS A 182 -19.28 4.99 -10.38
CA CYS A 182 -18.74 4.21 -11.49
C CYS A 182 -18.47 2.79 -11.03
N VAL A 183 -18.95 1.80 -11.77
CA VAL A 183 -18.68 0.39 -11.52
C VAL A 183 -17.73 -0.11 -12.59
N TYR A 184 -16.57 -0.64 -12.23
CA TYR A 184 -15.57 -1.14 -13.18
C TYR A 184 -15.02 -2.50 -12.73
N LEU A 185 -14.35 -3.18 -13.66
CA LEU A 185 -13.71 -4.46 -13.39
C LEU A 185 -12.20 -4.27 -13.27
N GLU A 186 -11.61 -4.92 -12.28
CA GLU A 186 -10.18 -5.19 -12.24
C GLU A 186 -9.94 -6.67 -12.54
N TYR A 187 -8.81 -6.96 -13.15
CA TYR A 187 -8.37 -8.28 -13.56
C TYR A 187 -7.29 -8.78 -12.61
N LEU A 188 -7.28 -10.07 -12.32
CA LEU A 188 -6.24 -10.69 -11.51
C LEU A 188 -4.89 -10.48 -12.20
N GLN A 189 -3.90 -9.96 -11.48
CA GLN A 189 -2.56 -9.70 -12.00
C GLN A 189 -1.56 -10.74 -11.50
N SER A 190 -1.74 -11.19 -10.25
CA SER A 190 -0.90 -12.20 -9.62
C SER A 190 -1.58 -12.74 -8.35
N ALA A 191 -1.12 -13.89 -7.90
CA ALA A 191 -1.41 -14.40 -6.57
C ALA A 191 -0.09 -14.61 -5.82
N CYS A 192 0.00 -14.21 -4.56
CA CYS A 192 1.19 -14.42 -3.73
C CYS A 192 0.79 -14.91 -2.33
N TYR A 193 1.26 -16.10 -1.96
CA TYR A 193 1.02 -16.69 -0.66
C TYR A 193 2.28 -16.62 0.21
N ARG A 194 2.10 -16.15 1.45
CA ARG A 194 3.13 -16.10 2.48
C ARG A 194 3.13 -17.40 3.27
N LEU A 195 4.29 -18.04 3.35
CA LEU A 195 4.50 -19.34 3.98
C LEU A 195 5.48 -19.25 5.15
N SER A 196 5.30 -20.14 6.12
CA SER A 196 6.27 -20.43 7.17
C SER A 196 6.66 -21.91 7.15
N LEU A 197 7.68 -22.26 7.91
CA LEU A 197 8.25 -23.61 8.00
C LEU A 197 8.19 -24.08 9.45
N THR A 198 7.79 -25.33 9.65
CA THR A 198 7.97 -26.01 10.94
C THR A 198 9.45 -26.35 11.17
N ALA A 199 9.80 -26.78 12.39
CA ALA A 199 11.16 -27.18 12.72
C ALA A 199 11.70 -28.37 11.88
N ASP A 200 10.81 -29.17 11.29
CA ASP A 200 11.12 -30.26 10.36
C ASP A 200 10.97 -29.84 8.88
N ASN A 201 11.09 -28.54 8.58
CA ASN A 201 11.03 -27.94 7.25
C ASN A 201 9.72 -28.17 6.48
N LYS A 202 8.61 -28.46 7.16
CA LYS A 202 7.32 -28.58 6.48
C LYS A 202 6.70 -27.19 6.32
N ALA A 203 6.41 -26.82 5.09
CA ALA A 203 5.70 -25.58 4.79
C ALA A 203 4.26 -25.58 5.32
N TYR A 204 3.78 -24.38 5.68
CA TYR A 204 2.39 -24.08 5.99
C TYR A 204 2.08 -22.61 5.65
N LEU A 205 0.80 -22.28 5.46
CA LEU A 205 0.36 -20.89 5.28
C LEU A 205 0.62 -20.07 6.55
N ASP A 206 1.23 -18.89 6.40
CA ASP A 206 1.57 -18.00 7.51
C ASP A 206 0.33 -17.25 8.04
N SER A 207 -0.48 -17.97 8.84
CA SER A 207 -1.69 -17.47 9.50
C SER A 207 -1.90 -18.19 10.85
N PRO A 208 -1.90 -17.45 11.99
CA PRO A 208 -1.56 -16.03 12.12
C PRO A 208 -0.11 -15.77 11.68
N PRO A 209 0.25 -14.53 11.30
CA PRO A 209 1.58 -14.25 10.81
C PRO A 209 2.65 -14.35 11.91
N GLU A 210 3.76 -15.02 11.60
CA GLU A 210 4.93 -15.13 12.50
C GLU A 210 5.59 -13.77 12.76
N TRP A 211 5.54 -12.87 11.79
CA TRP A 211 5.90 -11.46 11.97
C TRP A 211 4.68 -10.60 12.25
N GLU A 212 4.84 -9.55 13.05
CA GLU A 212 3.78 -8.57 13.26
C GLU A 212 3.50 -7.79 11.96
N LEU A 213 2.34 -8.05 11.35
CA LEU A 213 1.91 -7.49 10.05
C LEU A 213 0.52 -6.84 10.09
N GLU A 214 -0.09 -6.70 11.28
CA GLU A 214 -1.43 -6.09 11.46
C GLU A 214 -2.53 -6.76 10.61
N THR A 215 -2.42 -8.07 10.37
CA THR A 215 -3.35 -8.84 9.51
C THR A 215 -3.43 -10.30 9.97
N GLU A 216 -4.52 -10.97 9.62
CA GLU A 216 -4.66 -12.43 9.70
C GLU A 216 -4.58 -13.10 8.32
N ARG A 217 -4.51 -12.29 7.25
CA ARG A 217 -4.47 -12.78 5.87
C ARG A 217 -3.07 -13.24 5.48
N THR A 218 -3.03 -14.12 4.48
CA THR A 218 -1.85 -14.87 4.05
C THR A 218 -1.15 -14.30 2.81
N GLY A 219 -1.55 -13.13 2.32
CA GLY A 219 -0.92 -12.49 1.16
C GLY A 219 0.44 -11.88 1.47
N CYS A 220 1.15 -11.48 0.42
CA CYS A 220 2.53 -11.01 0.57
C CYS A 220 2.69 -9.49 0.74
N PHE A 221 1.68 -8.70 0.33
CA PHE A 221 1.85 -7.26 0.15
C PHE A 221 0.80 -6.44 0.92
N TYR A 222 1.27 -5.38 1.56
CA TYR A 222 0.46 -4.39 2.27
C TYR A 222 -0.44 -3.62 1.30
N ALA A 223 0.05 -3.29 0.10
CA ALA A 223 -0.74 -2.57 -0.91
C ALA A 223 -2.05 -3.30 -1.28
N ASP A 224 -2.07 -4.63 -1.14
CA ASP A 224 -3.23 -5.48 -1.39
C ASP A 224 -4.02 -5.83 -0.12
N ASP A 225 -3.83 -5.08 0.97
CA ASP A 225 -4.43 -5.37 2.29
C ASP A 225 -4.13 -6.82 2.72
N TRP A 226 -2.91 -7.29 2.41
CA TRP A 226 -2.44 -8.65 2.65
C TRP A 226 -3.33 -9.75 2.03
N SER A 227 -4.14 -9.39 1.04
CA SER A 227 -4.82 -10.36 0.17
C SER A 227 -3.76 -11.15 -0.61
N PRO A 228 -3.92 -12.48 -0.76
CA PRO A 228 -3.10 -13.23 -1.71
C PRO A 228 -3.25 -12.73 -3.14
N PHE A 229 -4.38 -12.10 -3.48
CA PHE A 229 -4.69 -11.67 -4.84
C PHE A 229 -4.41 -10.20 -5.05
N ASN A 230 -3.63 -9.90 -6.08
CA ASN A 230 -3.42 -8.55 -6.59
C ASN A 230 -4.26 -8.35 -7.85
N PHE A 231 -5.05 -7.28 -7.88
CA PHE A 231 -5.94 -6.93 -8.99
C PHE A 231 -5.51 -5.60 -9.60
N GLY A 232 -5.70 -5.46 -10.90
CA GLY A 232 -5.27 -4.29 -11.68
C GLY A 232 -6.10 -4.08 -12.93
N LYS A 233 -5.76 -3.05 -13.71
CA LYS A 233 -6.55 -2.64 -14.88
C LYS A 233 -6.28 -3.48 -16.13
N GLU A 234 -5.09 -4.08 -16.22
CA GLU A 234 -4.65 -4.79 -17.42
C GLU A 234 -5.14 -6.22 -17.41
N ASN A 235 -5.65 -6.72 -18.53
CA ASN A 235 -6.04 -8.12 -18.65
C ASN A 235 -4.86 -8.94 -19.16
N PHE A 236 -4.27 -9.77 -18.31
CA PHE A 236 -3.18 -10.68 -18.68
C PHE A 236 -3.70 -12.07 -19.00
N THR A 237 -3.09 -12.71 -20.00
CA THR A 237 -3.38 -14.11 -20.39
C THR A 237 -2.68 -15.14 -19.51
N THR A 238 -1.65 -14.71 -18.79
CA THR A 238 -0.91 -15.51 -17.82
C THR A 238 -0.60 -14.65 -16.62
N ILE A 239 -0.76 -15.20 -15.42
CA ILE A 239 -0.45 -14.54 -14.16
C ILE A 239 0.46 -15.41 -13.30
N PRO A 240 1.44 -14.82 -12.59
CA PRO A 240 2.28 -15.57 -11.68
C PRO A 240 1.50 -15.91 -10.41
N VAL A 241 1.58 -17.18 -10.01
CA VAL A 241 1.27 -17.64 -8.66
C VAL A 241 2.59 -17.82 -7.93
N GLU A 242 2.79 -17.08 -6.85
CA GLU A 242 4.03 -17.00 -6.08
C GLU A 242 3.84 -17.57 -4.67
N VAL A 243 4.91 -18.16 -4.14
CA VAL A 243 5.04 -18.44 -2.71
C VAL A 243 6.31 -17.79 -2.17
N ARG A 244 6.15 -17.05 -1.07
CA ARG A 244 7.23 -16.32 -0.40
C ARG A 244 7.34 -16.76 1.05
N TYR A 245 8.56 -16.79 1.57
CA TYR A 245 8.78 -17.04 2.99
C TYR A 245 8.38 -15.82 3.82
N TYR A 246 7.79 -16.01 4.99
CA TYR A 246 7.37 -14.89 5.85
C TYR A 246 8.53 -13.95 6.21
N GLN A 247 9.76 -14.46 6.22
CA GLN A 247 10.95 -13.66 6.49
C GLN A 247 11.51 -12.92 5.26
N ASP A 248 10.90 -13.02 4.09
CA ASP A 248 11.37 -12.32 2.89
C ASP A 248 11.45 -10.81 3.17
N SER A 249 12.61 -10.23 2.88
CA SER A 249 12.85 -8.80 2.95
C SER A 249 11.85 -7.94 2.17
N MET A 250 11.24 -8.48 1.11
CA MET A 250 10.16 -7.83 0.38
C MET A 250 8.90 -7.65 1.24
N ILE A 251 8.52 -8.65 2.04
CA ILE A 251 7.39 -8.55 2.98
C ILE A 251 7.71 -7.53 4.07
N ALA A 252 8.96 -7.50 4.55
CA ALA A 252 9.40 -6.49 5.50
C ALA A 252 9.34 -5.07 4.92
N ALA A 253 9.79 -4.87 3.69
CA ALA A 253 9.72 -3.58 2.99
C ALA A 253 8.27 -3.14 2.76
N SER A 254 7.42 -4.06 2.30
CA SER A 254 6.00 -3.80 2.09
C SER A 254 5.30 -3.33 3.37
N TYR A 255 5.54 -4.01 4.50
CA TYR A 255 5.00 -3.59 5.80
C TYR A 255 5.54 -2.22 6.25
N THR A 256 6.86 -2.06 6.25
CA THR A 256 7.51 -0.85 6.80
C THR A 256 7.26 0.40 5.96
N THR A 257 7.08 0.25 4.65
CA THR A 257 6.74 1.35 3.73
C THR A 257 5.24 1.49 3.51
N ARG A 258 4.40 0.71 4.22
CA ARG A 258 2.93 0.72 4.10
C ARG A 258 2.47 0.56 2.65
N GLY A 259 3.15 -0.31 1.90
CA GLY A 259 2.83 -0.65 0.51
C GLY A 259 3.45 0.25 -0.57
N CYS A 260 4.11 1.35 -0.21
CA CYS A 260 4.77 2.21 -1.21
C CYS A 260 5.81 1.43 -2.04
N SER A 261 6.56 0.52 -1.41
CA SER A 261 7.57 -0.29 -2.12
C SER A 261 7.00 -1.30 -3.11
N ASP A 262 5.70 -1.59 -3.02
CA ASP A 262 5.04 -2.65 -3.80
C ASP A 262 4.70 -2.16 -5.22
N THR A 263 4.43 -0.86 -5.36
CA THR A 263 3.99 -0.25 -6.62
C THR A 263 5.11 0.47 -7.36
N GLU A 264 6.12 0.94 -6.63
CA GLU A 264 7.19 1.78 -7.20
C GLU A 264 8.39 0.95 -7.67
N LEU A 265 9.08 1.46 -8.69
CA LEU A 265 10.28 0.82 -9.27
C LEU A 265 11.54 1.68 -9.20
N THR A 266 11.45 2.89 -8.66
CA THR A 266 12.54 3.88 -8.59
C THR A 266 12.74 4.35 -7.14
N ASP A 267 13.61 5.33 -6.89
CA ASP A 267 13.67 6.04 -5.60
C ASP A 267 12.40 6.87 -5.38
N ALA A 268 11.39 6.24 -4.79
CA ALA A 268 10.11 6.86 -4.46
C ALA A 268 10.06 7.42 -3.03
N GLN A 269 11.20 7.38 -2.30
CA GLN A 269 11.30 7.86 -0.92
C GLN A 269 10.28 7.19 0.01
N CYS A 270 10.06 5.89 -0.17
CA CYS A 270 9.01 5.14 0.52
C CYS A 270 9.17 5.05 2.04
N MET A 271 10.34 5.40 2.61
CA MET A 271 10.53 5.52 4.06
C MET A 271 10.10 6.88 4.62
N GLY A 272 9.60 7.78 3.76
CA GLY A 272 9.10 9.10 4.14
C GLY A 272 10.18 10.16 4.33
N LEU A 273 9.81 11.27 4.98
CA LEU A 273 10.67 12.44 5.17
C LEU A 273 11.79 12.19 6.19
N THR A 274 12.95 12.83 5.99
CA THR A 274 14.01 12.88 6.99
C THR A 274 13.63 13.75 8.20
N PRO A 275 14.29 13.58 9.36
CA PRO A 275 14.09 14.46 10.52
C PRO A 275 14.24 15.94 10.17
N LYS A 276 15.20 16.27 9.31
CA LYS A 276 15.48 17.65 8.88
C LYS A 276 14.38 18.21 7.98
N GLU A 277 13.86 17.41 7.07
CA GLU A 277 12.76 17.80 6.18
C GLU A 277 11.44 17.92 6.93
N ALA A 278 11.13 16.94 7.79
CA ALA A 278 9.97 16.96 8.66
C ALA A 278 10.00 18.20 9.58
N SER A 279 11.17 18.53 10.13
CA SER A 279 11.35 19.76 10.92
C SER A 279 11.15 21.03 10.10
N ARG A 280 11.69 21.09 8.88
CA ARG A 280 11.52 22.26 7.99
C ARG A 280 10.06 22.46 7.60
N VAL A 281 9.36 21.39 7.23
CA VAL A 281 7.93 21.40 6.93
C VAL A 281 7.13 21.81 8.16
N GLY A 282 7.44 21.23 9.31
CA GLY A 282 6.80 21.52 10.58
C GLY A 282 6.91 22.99 10.98
N ILE A 283 8.13 23.52 10.97
CA ILE A 283 8.43 24.93 11.25
C ILE A 283 7.67 25.85 10.27
N ALA A 284 7.70 25.55 8.97
CA ALA A 284 7.04 26.38 7.96
C ALA A 284 5.53 26.44 8.17
N PHE A 285 4.86 25.30 8.40
CA PHE A 285 3.43 25.26 8.65
C PHE A 285 3.05 25.89 9.99
N SER A 286 3.86 25.70 11.04
CA SER A 286 3.63 26.37 12.32
C SER A 286 3.72 27.89 12.21
N PHE A 287 4.73 28.42 11.51
CA PHE A 287 4.84 29.87 11.28
C PHE A 287 3.72 30.42 10.41
N LEU A 288 3.32 29.69 9.36
CA LEU A 288 2.21 30.12 8.50
C LEU A 288 0.89 30.17 9.28
N GLY A 289 0.60 29.11 10.05
CA GLY A 289 -0.59 29.05 10.90
C GLY A 289 -0.62 30.15 11.95
N LEU A 290 0.50 30.38 12.63
CA LEU A 290 0.63 31.45 13.63
C LEU A 290 0.49 32.84 13.01
N GLY A 291 1.12 33.07 11.84
CA GLY A 291 1.03 34.34 11.11
C GLY A 291 -0.38 34.68 10.68
N ILE A 292 -1.13 33.69 10.17
CA ILE A 292 -2.55 33.86 9.82
C ILE A 292 -3.39 34.18 11.07
N LEU A 293 -3.18 33.47 12.19
CA LEU A 293 -3.89 33.75 13.45
C LEU A 293 -3.63 35.16 13.97
N VAL A 294 -2.36 35.59 13.99
CA VAL A 294 -2.00 36.94 14.43
C VAL A 294 -2.62 38.00 13.52
N PHE A 295 -2.58 37.80 12.20
CA PHE A 295 -3.22 38.72 11.26
C PHE A 295 -4.73 38.82 11.49
N LEU A 296 -5.42 37.69 11.69
CA LEU A 296 -6.86 37.69 11.99
C LEU A 296 -7.18 38.44 13.28
N ILE A 297 -6.37 38.28 14.34
CA ILE A 297 -6.53 39.00 15.61
C ILE A 297 -6.31 40.52 15.45
N ILE A 298 -5.41 40.94 14.55
CA ILE A 298 -5.12 42.37 14.32
C ILE A 298 -6.20 43.05 13.46
N VAL A 299 -6.86 42.30 12.57
CA VAL A 299 -7.82 42.83 11.59
C VAL A 299 -9.28 42.81 12.10
N ASP A 300 -9.61 41.94 13.05
CA ASP A 300 -10.88 41.95 13.81
C ASP A 300 -10.95 43.09 14.85
#